data_AF-A0A0G2AF83-F1
#
_entry.id   AF-A0A0G2AF83-F1
#
_cell.length_a   1.000
_cell.length_b   1.000
_cell.length_c   1.000
_cell.angle_alpha   90.00
_cell.angle_beta   90.00
_cell.angle_gamma   90.00
#
_symmetry.space_group_name_H-M   'P 1'
#
loop_
_entity.id
_entity.type
_entity.pdbx_description
1 polymer ?
#
loop_
_entity_poly.entity_id
_entity_poly.type
_entity_poly.pdbx_seq_one_letter_code
_entity_poly.pdbx_strand_id
1 'polypeptide(L)'
;MGTLQDALRDAGIASEKQVYESRAEIQLRAEMEAAQRAKPAKEKEKRLGILRETSSPDTFRRESRKLLLLWPDLVQELINIAHAQGMHKKKDKGGTRLIANLYQVKEMLKQSDLTDKAKQALADKLFSNK
;
A
#
# COMPACT_ATOMS: atom_id res chain seq x y z
N MET A 1 37.07 6.47 -11.11
CA MET A 1 36.53 7.82 -11.36
C MET A 1 36.19 8.44 -10.01
N GLY A 2 36.94 9.45 -9.56
CA GLY A 2 36.65 10.17 -8.31
C GLY A 2 35.50 11.14 -8.49
N THR A 3 34.72 11.41 -7.44
CA THR A 3 33.61 12.36 -7.51
C THR A 3 34.13 13.80 -7.64
N LEU A 4 33.32 14.71 -8.19
CA LEU A 4 33.65 16.14 -8.27
C LEU A 4 34.04 16.74 -6.90
N GLN A 5 33.50 16.18 -5.81
CA GLN A 5 33.83 16.58 -4.44
C GLN A 5 35.19 16.08 -3.96
N ASP A 6 35.61 14.88 -4.40
CA ASP A 6 36.96 14.37 -4.11
C ASP A 6 38.02 15.22 -4.81
N ALA A 7 37.74 15.67 -6.04
CA ALA A 7 38.59 16.60 -6.77
C ALA A 7 38.69 17.99 -6.08
N LEU A 8 37.61 18.47 -5.47
CA LEU A 8 37.60 19.72 -4.68
C LEU A 8 38.33 19.58 -3.34
N ARG A 9 38.28 18.40 -2.71
CA ARG A 9 39.07 18.08 -1.52
C ARG A 9 40.56 18.03 -1.84
N ASP A 10 40.92 17.32 -2.90
CA ASP A 10 42.32 17.16 -3.33
C ASP A 10 42.90 18.50 -3.83
N ALA A 11 42.06 19.43 -4.27
CA ALA A 11 42.42 20.82 -4.57
C ALA A 11 42.49 21.75 -3.33
N GLY A 12 42.21 21.24 -2.12
CA GLY A 12 42.24 22.01 -0.86
C GLY A 12 41.08 22.99 -0.67
N ILE A 13 40.04 22.91 -1.51
CA ILE A 13 38.90 23.83 -1.52
C ILE A 13 37.82 23.39 -0.52
N ALA A 14 37.71 22.09 -0.24
CA ALA A 14 36.78 21.52 0.73
C ALA A 14 37.51 20.70 1.80
N SER A 15 37.17 20.91 3.08
CA SER A 15 37.77 20.14 4.18
C SER A 15 37.25 18.69 4.20
N GLU A 16 38.09 17.75 4.67
CA GLU A 16 37.68 16.33 4.80
C GLU A 16 36.38 16.14 5.59
N LYS A 17 36.18 16.97 6.61
CA LYS A 17 34.97 16.96 7.43
C LYS A 17 33.71 17.28 6.61
N GLN A 18 33.78 18.27 5.72
CA GLN A 18 32.65 18.67 4.86
C GLN A 18 32.32 17.60 3.82
N VAL A 19 33.32 16.87 3.31
CA VAL A 19 33.09 15.75 2.37
C VAL A 19 32.48 14.54 3.08
N TYR A 20 32.86 14.28 4.33
CA TYR A 20 32.25 13.22 5.14
C TYR A 20 30.80 13.55 5.51
N GLU A 21 30.52 14.79 5.94
CA GLU A 21 29.17 15.25 6.26
C GLU A 21 28.25 15.19 5.03
N SER A 22 28.72 15.60 3.84
CA SER A 22 27.91 15.52 2.61
C SER A 22 27.59 14.07 2.21
N ARG A 23 28.54 13.15 2.35
CA ARG A 23 28.34 11.72 2.06
C ARG A 23 27.35 11.09 3.05
N ALA A 24 27.45 11.44 4.33
CA ALA A 24 26.50 11.00 5.35
C ALA A 24 25.08 11.50 5.06
N GLU A 25 24.92 12.76 4.64
CA GLU A 25 23.62 13.32 4.25
C GLU A 25 23.03 12.65 3.01
N ILE A 26 23.86 12.35 1.99
CA ILE A 26 23.42 11.62 0.78
C ILE A 26 22.95 10.21 1.14
N GLN A 27 23.69 9.51 2.00
CA GLN A 27 23.33 8.17 2.45
C GLN A 27 22.05 8.18 3.28
N LEU A 28 21.90 9.14 4.19
CA LEU A 28 20.69 9.31 5.00
C LEU A 28 19.46 9.65 4.14
N ARG A 29 19.63 10.47 3.10
CA ARG A 29 18.56 10.73 2.11
C ARG A 29 18.19 9.48 1.33
N ALA A 30 19.17 8.70 0.86
CA ALA A 30 18.92 7.45 0.15
C ALA A 30 18.17 6.43 1.03
N GLU A 31 18.54 6.34 2.31
CA GLU A 31 17.84 5.50 3.29
C GLU A 31 16.42 5.99 3.57
N MET A 32 16.21 7.30 3.70
CA MET A 32 14.86 7.87 3.87
C MET A 32 13.99 7.66 2.64
N GLU A 33 14.53 7.84 1.43
CA GLU A 33 13.81 7.56 0.19
C GLU A 33 13.49 6.07 0.04
N ALA A 34 14.43 5.19 0.36
CA ALA A 34 14.19 3.75 0.39
C ALA A 34 13.12 3.37 1.42
N ALA A 35 13.14 4.00 2.61
CA ALA A 35 12.12 3.82 3.63
C ALA A 35 10.75 4.34 3.17
N GLN A 36 10.67 5.48 2.48
CA GLN A 36 9.42 5.98 1.90
C GLN A 36 8.88 5.06 0.80
N ARG A 37 9.74 4.50 -0.05
CA ARG A 37 9.37 3.50 -1.07
C ARG A 37 8.95 2.16 -0.45
N ALA A 38 9.52 1.79 0.69
CA ALA A 38 9.22 0.54 1.40
C ALA A 38 7.96 0.61 2.28
N LYS A 39 7.54 1.81 2.72
CA LYS A 39 6.31 2.01 3.52
C LYS A 39 5.07 1.38 2.85
N PRO A 40 4.79 1.62 1.56
CA PRO A 40 3.69 0.96 0.86
C PRO A 40 3.78 -0.58 0.91
N ALA A 41 4.96 -1.16 0.66
CA ALA A 41 5.13 -2.62 0.66
C ALA A 41 4.90 -3.25 2.03
N LYS A 42 5.51 -2.70 3.08
CA LYS A 42 5.31 -3.16 4.47
C LYS A 42 3.87 -3.00 4.92
N GLU A 43 3.20 -1.95 4.47
CA GLU A 43 1.81 -1.69 4.84
C GLU A 43 0.83 -2.60 4.10
N LYS A 44 1.14 -2.99 2.85
CA LYS A 44 0.44 -4.04 2.12
C LYS A 44 0.53 -5.38 2.86
N GLU A 45 1.73 -5.82 3.19
CA GLU A 45 1.97 -7.08 3.90
C GLU A 45 1.27 -7.12 5.26
N LYS A 46 1.42 -6.06 6.07
CA LYS A 46 0.77 -5.93 7.37
C LYS A 46 -0.75 -6.09 7.27
N ARG A 47 -1.38 -5.39 6.32
CA ARG A 47 -2.84 -5.44 6.15
C ARG A 47 -3.31 -6.79 5.63
N LEU A 48 -2.58 -7.40 4.69
CA LEU A 48 -2.87 -8.76 4.23
C LEU A 48 -2.76 -9.78 5.36
N GLY A 49 -1.78 -9.64 6.26
CA GLY A 49 -1.68 -10.45 7.49
C GLY A 49 -2.94 -10.36 8.33
N ILE A 50 -3.40 -9.14 8.65
CA ILE A 50 -4.64 -8.92 9.42
C ILE A 50 -5.84 -9.57 8.73
N LEU A 51 -5.97 -9.45 7.40
CA LEU A 51 -7.08 -10.02 6.65
C LEU A 51 -7.10 -11.56 6.66
N ARG A 52 -5.92 -12.18 6.69
CA ARG A 52 -5.77 -13.65 6.76
C ARG A 52 -6.05 -14.22 8.14
N GLU A 53 -6.01 -13.40 9.18
CA GLU A 53 -6.24 -13.83 10.56
C GLU A 53 -7.62 -13.41 11.10
N THR A 54 -8.22 -12.38 10.51
CA THR A 54 -9.47 -11.83 11.03
C THR A 54 -10.68 -12.67 10.63
N SER A 55 -11.51 -12.96 11.64
CA SER A 55 -12.82 -13.58 11.46
C SER A 55 -13.97 -12.57 11.45
N SER A 56 -13.69 -11.28 11.70
CA SER A 56 -14.69 -10.20 11.77
C SER A 56 -14.92 -9.56 10.39
N PRO A 57 -16.16 -9.55 9.86
CA PRO A 57 -16.46 -8.87 8.60
C PRO A 57 -16.17 -7.37 8.61
N ASP A 58 -16.33 -6.69 9.75
CA ASP A 58 -16.09 -5.24 9.84
C ASP A 58 -14.59 -4.90 9.82
N THR A 59 -13.79 -5.68 10.55
CA THR A 59 -12.32 -5.57 10.49
C THR A 59 -11.83 -5.88 9.09
N PHE A 60 -12.37 -6.94 8.47
CA PHE A 60 -12.05 -7.30 7.10
C PHE A 60 -12.38 -6.16 6.13
N ARG A 61 -13.58 -5.58 6.24
CA ARG A 61 -14.03 -4.46 5.42
C ARG A 61 -13.09 -3.25 5.54
N ARG A 62 -12.72 -2.88 6.77
CA ARG A 62 -11.86 -1.74 7.05
C ARG A 62 -10.47 -1.89 6.45
N GLU A 63 -9.81 -3.04 6.65
CA GLU A 63 -8.46 -3.25 6.15
C GLU A 63 -8.45 -3.49 4.63
N SER A 64 -9.49 -4.14 4.08
CA SER A 64 -9.70 -4.27 2.63
C SER A 64 -9.85 -2.91 1.95
N ARG A 65 -10.62 -1.99 2.54
CA ARG A 65 -10.77 -0.63 2.02
C ARG A 65 -9.44 0.11 1.95
N LYS A 66 -8.65 0.07 3.04
CA LYS A 66 -7.32 0.71 3.08
C LYS A 66 -6.37 0.13 2.04
N LEU A 67 -6.42 -1.19 1.79
CA LEU A 67 -5.64 -1.84 0.74
C LEU A 67 -6.10 -1.39 -0.65
N LEU A 68 -7.40 -1.44 -0.94
CA LEU A 68 -7.94 -1.10 -2.27
C LEU A 68 -7.78 0.37 -2.65
N LEU A 69 -7.66 1.28 -1.68
CA LEU A 69 -7.32 2.68 -1.94
C LEU A 69 -5.91 2.85 -2.51
N LEU A 70 -5.00 1.95 -2.18
CA LEU A 70 -3.60 2.03 -2.61
C LEU A 70 -3.28 1.02 -3.71
N TRP A 71 -3.95 -0.13 -3.71
CA TRP A 71 -3.75 -1.25 -4.63
C TRP A 71 -5.10 -1.84 -5.07
N PRO A 72 -5.80 -1.22 -6.04
CA PRO A 72 -7.08 -1.71 -6.53
C PRO A 72 -7.00 -3.10 -7.18
N ASP A 73 -5.84 -3.45 -7.72
CA ASP A 73 -5.51 -4.74 -8.36
C ASP A 73 -5.65 -5.94 -7.41
N LEU A 74 -5.54 -5.72 -6.10
CA LEU A 74 -5.63 -6.79 -5.10
C LEU A 74 -7.04 -7.31 -4.85
N VAL A 75 -8.07 -6.76 -5.50
CA VAL A 75 -9.47 -7.17 -5.27
C VAL A 75 -9.69 -8.68 -5.38
N GLN A 76 -9.02 -9.35 -6.31
CA GLN A 76 -9.14 -10.80 -6.47
C GLN A 76 -8.51 -11.56 -5.30
N GLU A 77 -7.36 -11.10 -4.79
CA GLU A 77 -6.72 -11.68 -3.60
C GLU A 77 -7.63 -11.51 -2.38
N LEU A 78 -8.24 -10.32 -2.22
CA LEU A 78 -9.16 -10.05 -1.13
C LEU A 78 -10.40 -10.96 -1.16
N ILE A 79 -10.96 -11.21 -2.34
CA ILE A 79 -12.07 -12.17 -2.52
C ILE A 79 -11.64 -13.57 -2.07
N ASN A 80 -10.45 -14.02 -2.47
CA ASN A 80 -9.94 -15.34 -2.10
C ASN A 80 -9.77 -15.48 -0.58
N ILE A 81 -9.19 -14.46 0.07
CA ILE A 81 -9.02 -14.45 1.53
C ILE A 81 -10.39 -14.42 2.22
N ALA A 82 -11.33 -13.60 1.75
CA ALA A 82 -12.66 -13.51 2.35
C ALA A 82 -13.43 -14.86 2.27
N HIS A 83 -13.26 -15.60 1.17
CA HIS A 83 -13.79 -16.95 1.03
C HIS A 83 -13.12 -17.96 1.96
N ALA A 84 -11.79 -17.94 2.04
CA ALA A 84 -11.03 -18.80 2.97
C ALA A 84 -11.45 -18.57 4.44
N GLN A 85 -11.73 -17.32 4.81
CA GLN A 85 -12.23 -16.94 6.13
C GLN A 85 -13.72 -17.21 6.36
N GLY A 86 -14.41 -17.81 5.37
CA GLY A 86 -15.83 -18.14 5.46
C GLY A 86 -16.75 -16.93 5.60
N MET A 87 -16.33 -15.74 5.12
CA MET A 87 -17.10 -14.49 5.32
C MET A 87 -18.49 -14.55 4.69
N HIS A 88 -18.67 -15.28 3.60
CA HIS A 88 -19.97 -15.49 2.95
C HIS A 88 -21.00 -16.21 3.85
N LYS A 89 -20.53 -17.01 4.83
CA LYS A 89 -21.39 -17.74 5.79
C LYS A 89 -21.82 -16.86 6.97
N LYS A 90 -21.22 -15.68 7.17
CA LYS A 90 -21.47 -14.77 8.30
C LYS A 90 -22.54 -13.74 7.95
N LYS A 91 -23.75 -14.21 7.63
CA LYS A 91 -24.89 -13.38 7.18
C LYS A 91 -25.24 -12.29 8.21
N ASP A 92 -25.38 -12.67 9.47
CA ASP A 92 -25.84 -11.78 10.55
C ASP A 92 -24.85 -10.65 10.87
N LYS A 93 -23.59 -10.81 10.46
CA LYS A 93 -22.51 -9.82 10.65
C LYS A 93 -22.18 -9.07 9.36
N GLY A 94 -23.04 -9.12 8.35
CA GLY A 94 -22.85 -8.42 7.08
C GLY A 94 -21.74 -9.00 6.18
N GLY A 95 -21.30 -10.24 6.42
CA GLY A 95 -20.26 -10.90 5.63
C GLY A 95 -20.68 -11.21 4.19
N THR A 96 -21.95 -11.52 3.95
CA THR A 96 -22.49 -11.70 2.59
C THR A 96 -22.47 -10.40 1.79
N ARG A 97 -22.81 -9.27 2.43
CA ARG A 97 -22.75 -7.94 1.80
C ARG A 97 -21.31 -7.54 1.48
N LEU A 98 -20.36 -7.85 2.38
CA LEU A 98 -18.94 -7.65 2.14
C LEU A 98 -18.45 -8.38 0.88
N ILE A 99 -18.79 -9.67 0.73
CA ILE A 99 -18.43 -10.46 -0.45
C ILE A 99 -19.06 -9.88 -1.73
N ALA A 100 -20.35 -9.54 -1.68
CA ALA A 100 -21.05 -8.92 -2.81
C ALA A 100 -20.38 -7.61 -3.24
N ASN A 101 -20.02 -6.74 -2.29
CA ASN A 101 -19.33 -5.48 -2.58
C ASN A 101 -17.95 -5.72 -3.23
N LEU A 102 -17.19 -6.73 -2.77
CA LEU A 102 -15.91 -7.07 -3.39
C LEU A 102 -16.06 -7.53 -4.86
N TYR A 103 -17.09 -8.31 -5.17
CA TYR A 103 -17.39 -8.67 -6.57
C TYR A 103 -17.81 -7.46 -7.39
N GLN A 104 -18.58 -6.53 -6.83
CA GLN A 104 -18.91 -5.27 -7.50
C GLN A 104 -17.67 -4.42 -7.80
N VAL A 105 -16.73 -4.31 -6.84
CA VAL A 105 -15.44 -3.65 -7.06
C VAL A 105 -14.71 -4.32 -8.22
N LYS A 106 -14.64 -5.66 -8.23
CA LYS A 106 -13.95 -6.42 -9.29
C LYS A 106 -14.55 -6.14 -10.67
N GLU A 107 -15.87 -6.19 -10.81
CA GLU A 107 -16.51 -5.93 -12.11
C GLU A 107 -16.37 -4.48 -12.55
N MET A 108 -16.43 -3.51 -11.63
CA MET A 108 -16.21 -2.11 -11.96
C MET A 108 -14.74 -1.84 -12.36
N LEU A 109 -13.76 -2.48 -11.71
CA LEU A 109 -12.34 -2.34 -12.06
C LEU A 109 -12.00 -2.95 -13.43
N LYS A 110 -12.80 -3.88 -13.94
CA LYS A 110 -12.65 -4.41 -15.31
C LYS A 110 -13.09 -3.41 -16.38
N GLN A 111 -13.89 -2.40 -16.04
CA GLN A 111 -14.25 -1.33 -16.97
C GLN A 111 -12.98 -0.49 -17.21
N SER A 112 -12.37 -0.70 -18.37
CA SER A 112 -10.98 -0.39 -18.70
C SER A 112 -10.60 1.09 -18.75
N ASP A 113 -11.55 2.02 -18.60
CA ASP A 113 -11.34 3.47 -18.71
C ASP A 113 -11.33 4.23 -17.36
N LEU A 114 -11.29 3.52 -16.23
CA LEU A 114 -11.26 4.18 -14.92
C LEU A 114 -9.85 4.64 -14.56
N THR A 115 -9.68 5.96 -14.43
CA THR A 115 -8.48 6.56 -13.82
C THR A 115 -8.27 6.05 -12.39
N ASP A 116 -7.04 6.04 -11.90
CA ASP A 116 -6.73 5.53 -10.54
C ASP A 116 -7.51 6.26 -9.43
N LYS A 117 -7.80 7.56 -9.63
CA LYS A 117 -8.67 8.33 -8.73
C LYS A 117 -10.12 7.83 -8.74
N ALA A 118 -10.64 7.41 -9.88
CA ALA A 118 -11.99 6.85 -9.99
C ALA A 118 -12.08 5.46 -9.32
N LYS A 119 -11.03 4.64 -9.45
CA LYS A 119 -10.89 3.36 -8.74
C LYS A 119 -10.89 3.55 -7.22
N GLN A 120 -10.17 4.57 -6.73
CA GLN A 120 -10.15 4.95 -5.31
C GLN A 120 -11.54 5.40 -4.82
N ALA A 121 -12.21 6.30 -5.54
CA ALA A 121 -13.54 6.77 -5.18
C ALA A 121 -14.59 5.64 -5.18
N LEU A 122 -14.45 4.65 -6.06
CA LEU A 122 -15.28 3.45 -6.10
C LEU A 122 -15.08 2.56 -4.87
N ALA A 123 -13.82 2.29 -4.48
CA ALA A 123 -13.52 1.55 -3.27
C ALA A 123 -14.13 2.23 -2.03
N ASP A 124 -14.06 3.56 -1.96
CA ASP A 124 -14.66 4.31 -0.86
C ASP A 124 -16.19 4.19 -0.82
N LYS A 125 -16.88 4.34 -1.95
CA LYS A 125 -18.35 4.22 -2.02
C LYS A 125 -18.85 2.81 -1.70
N LEU A 126 -18.14 1.77 -2.15
CA LEU A 126 -18.57 0.38 -1.95
C LEU A 126 -18.42 -0.09 -0.49
N PHE A 127 -17.63 0.62 0.31
CA PHE A 127 -17.49 0.37 1.75
C PHE A 127 -18.08 1.48 2.64
N SER A 128 -18.79 2.47 2.08
CA SER A 128 -19.31 3.62 2.82
C SER A 128 -20.65 3.39 3.53
N ASN A 129 -21.17 2.15 3.63
CA ASN A 129 -22.42 1.95 4.35
C ASN A 129 -22.22 2.10 5.87
N LYS A 130 -22.86 3.14 6.39
CA LYS A 130 -23.15 3.39 7.81
C LYS A 130 -23.86 2.22 8.46
#